data_AF-A0A0A0HES0-F1
#
_entry.id   AF-A0A0A0HES0-F1
#
_cell.length_a   1.000
_cell.length_b   1.000
_cell.length_c   1.000
_cell.angle_alpha   90.00
_cell.angle_beta   90.00
_cell.angle_gamma   90.00
#
_symmetry.space_group_name_H-M   'P 1'
#
loop_
_entity.id
_entity.type
_entity.pdbx_description
1 polymer ?
#
loop_
_entity_poly.entity_id
_entity_poly.type
_entity_poly.pdbx_seq_one_letter_code
_entity_poly.pdbx_strand_id
1 'polypeptide(L)'
;MKDHKSTQKEAAETRIAEEAFQKRVEQGITGIKTIRKAAKPPLSDYLIIGEYLYFLSLAVPSTKLRKQRIKAENPEMLLLDSALRSNCKRLWEALEGMRDTDLLQALKIADINDYYTTHPVVIIRDYREAKKSA
;
A
#
# COMPACT_ATOMS: atom_id res chain seq x y z
N MET A 1 15.22 -15.80 -21.64
CA MET A 1 14.06 -15.03 -21.11
C MET A 1 13.54 -15.59 -19.77
N LYS A 2 14.38 -16.18 -18.90
CA LYS A 2 13.94 -16.68 -17.57
C LYS A 2 14.41 -15.78 -16.41
N ASP A 3 15.20 -14.75 -16.68
CA ASP A 3 16.02 -14.13 -15.65
C ASP A 3 15.35 -12.93 -14.95
N HIS A 4 14.51 -12.17 -15.66
CA HIS A 4 13.91 -10.95 -15.10
C HIS A 4 12.90 -11.18 -13.96
N LYS A 5 12.15 -12.30 -13.99
CA LYS A 5 11.17 -12.61 -12.94
C LYS A 5 11.83 -13.16 -11.67
N SER A 6 13.01 -13.78 -11.77
CA SER A 6 13.76 -14.26 -10.61
C SER A 6 14.29 -13.09 -9.80
N THR A 7 14.88 -12.10 -10.47
CA THR A 7 15.51 -10.94 -9.83
C THR A 7 14.51 -10.07 -9.06
N GLN A 8 13.32 -9.82 -9.61
CA GLN A 8 12.29 -9.04 -8.90
C GLN A 8 11.73 -9.77 -7.67
N LYS A 9 11.60 -11.09 -7.76
CA LYS A 9 11.14 -11.91 -6.65
C LYS A 9 12.17 -11.93 -5.52
N GLU A 10 13.44 -12.14 -5.84
CA GLU A 10 14.55 -12.13 -4.89
C GLU A 10 14.66 -10.77 -4.18
N ALA A 11 14.65 -9.67 -4.94
CA ALA A 11 14.67 -8.33 -4.37
C ALA A 11 13.47 -8.06 -3.44
N ALA A 12 12.28 -8.55 -3.80
CA ALA A 12 11.10 -8.44 -2.96
C ALA A 12 11.22 -9.28 -1.67
N GLU A 13 11.77 -10.49 -1.75
CA GLU A 13 12.04 -11.33 -0.59
C GLU A 13 13.07 -10.69 0.35
N THR A 14 14.14 -10.11 -0.20
CA THR A 14 15.12 -9.33 0.57
C THR A 14 14.47 -8.16 1.27
N ARG A 15 13.70 -7.32 0.56
CA ARG A 15 13.04 -6.15 1.15
C ARG A 15 12.09 -6.54 2.28
N ILE A 16 11.31 -7.61 2.10
CA ILE A 16 10.40 -8.11 3.14
C ILE A 16 11.18 -8.65 4.35
N ALA A 17 12.34 -9.26 4.16
CA ALA A 17 13.16 -9.79 5.25
C ALA A 17 13.89 -8.71 6.06
N GLU A 18 13.99 -7.48 5.57
CA GLU A 18 14.67 -6.38 6.27
C GLU A 18 13.95 -6.01 7.58
N GLU A 19 14.64 -6.18 8.72
CA GLU A 19 14.09 -5.88 10.05
C GLU A 19 13.61 -4.43 10.19
N ALA A 20 14.39 -3.48 9.68
CA ALA A 20 14.04 -2.06 9.71
C ALA A 20 12.79 -1.75 8.87
N PHE A 21 12.53 -2.53 7.83
CA PHE A 21 11.30 -2.42 7.04
C PHE A 21 10.12 -3.00 7.81
N GLN A 22 10.26 -4.21 8.37
CA GLN A 22 9.21 -4.84 9.18
C GLN A 22 8.79 -3.96 10.37
N LYS A 23 9.75 -3.37 11.08
CA LYS A 23 9.47 -2.45 12.19
C LYS A 23 8.64 -1.24 11.76
N ARG A 24 8.90 -0.67 10.57
CA ARG A 24 8.10 0.44 10.03
C ARG A 24 6.70 -0.01 9.63
N VAL A 25 6.56 -1.22 9.08
CA VAL A 25 5.25 -1.82 8.75
C VAL A 25 4.41 -2.01 10.02
N GLU A 26 5.00 -2.58 11.07
CA GLU A 26 4.35 -2.75 12.39
C GLU A 26 3.91 -1.41 12.99
N GLN A 27 4.78 -0.39 12.90
CA GLN A 27 4.46 0.97 13.34
C GLN A 27 3.29 1.55 12.54
N GLY A 28 3.28 1.42 11.22
CA GLY A 28 2.18 1.90 10.37
C GLY A 28 0.85 1.19 10.66
N ILE A 29 0.88 -0.14 10.84
CA ILE A 29 -0.31 -0.91 11.26
C ILE A 29 -0.83 -0.40 12.61
N THR A 30 0.09 -0.21 13.57
CA THR A 30 -0.26 0.28 14.91
C THR A 30 -0.82 1.70 14.86
N GLY A 31 -0.22 2.61 14.08
CA GLY A 31 -0.69 3.97 13.88
C GLY A 31 -2.12 4.01 13.36
N ILE A 32 -2.42 3.23 12.31
CA ILE A 32 -3.78 3.14 11.75
C ILE A 32 -4.78 2.55 12.75
N LYS A 33 -4.36 1.55 13.54
CA LYS A 33 -5.25 0.89 14.52
C LYS A 33 -5.53 1.73 15.76
N THR A 34 -4.51 2.39 16.31
CA THR A 34 -4.58 3.08 17.61
C THR A 34 -5.24 4.44 17.50
N ILE A 35 -5.13 5.09 16.34
CA ILE A 35 -5.76 6.38 16.10
C ILE A 35 -7.28 6.19 16.00
N ARG A 36 -8.00 6.75 16.98
CA ARG A 36 -9.47 6.90 16.91
C ARG A 36 -9.82 7.63 15.61
N LYS A 37 -10.95 7.30 14.98
CA LYS A 37 -11.47 7.91 13.72
C LYS A 37 -11.23 9.43 13.57
N ALA A 38 -11.19 10.18 14.67
CA ALA A 38 -10.99 11.62 14.71
C ALA A 38 -9.55 12.10 14.40
N ALA A 39 -8.52 11.30 14.68
CA ALA A 39 -7.12 11.80 14.65
C ALA A 39 -6.37 11.54 13.32
N LYS A 40 -7.04 10.95 12.31
CA LYS A 40 -6.52 10.71 10.93
C LYS A 40 -5.05 10.24 10.88
N PRO A 41 -4.78 8.92 10.72
CA PRO A 41 -3.42 8.43 10.58
C PRO A 41 -2.64 9.18 9.48
N PRO A 42 -1.34 9.43 9.67
CA PRO A 42 -0.52 10.09 8.68
C PRO A 42 -0.47 9.25 7.40
N LEU A 43 -0.34 9.92 6.25
CA LEU A 43 -0.30 9.24 4.95
C LEU A 43 0.82 8.19 4.88
N SER A 44 1.97 8.46 5.51
CA SER A 44 3.11 7.55 5.59
C SER A 44 2.74 6.16 6.15
N ASP A 45 1.83 6.08 7.12
CA ASP A 45 1.40 4.81 7.72
C ASP A 45 0.61 3.97 6.73
N TYR A 46 -0.16 4.60 5.85
CA TYR A 46 -0.85 3.92 4.77
C TYR A 46 0.11 3.50 3.66
N LEU A 47 1.08 4.36 3.32
CA LEU A 47 2.04 4.08 2.24
C LEU A 47 2.99 2.94 2.60
N ILE A 48 3.48 2.84 3.84
CA ILE A 48 4.35 1.72 4.24
C ILE A 48 3.63 0.37 4.16
N ILE A 49 2.33 0.34 4.44
CA ILE A 49 1.50 -0.86 4.24
C ILE A 49 1.34 -1.15 2.75
N GLY A 50 1.17 -0.12 1.93
CA GLY A 50 1.10 -0.25 0.48
C GLY A 50 2.37 -0.86 -0.11
N GLU A 51 3.53 -0.35 0.30
CA GLU A 51 4.85 -0.87 -0.06
C GLU A 51 4.99 -2.35 0.32
N TYR A 52 4.67 -2.71 1.56
CA TYR A 52 4.74 -4.11 2.01
C TYR A 52 3.84 -5.02 1.17
N LEU A 53 2.60 -4.62 0.92
CA LEU A 53 1.65 -5.42 0.13
C LEU A 53 2.07 -5.54 -1.34
N TYR A 54 2.74 -4.54 -1.89
CA TYR A 54 3.34 -4.61 -3.22
C TYR A 54 4.46 -5.65 -3.27
N PHE A 55 5.49 -5.52 -2.42
CA PHE A 55 6.60 -6.47 -2.42
C PHE A 55 6.13 -7.89 -2.08
N LEU A 56 5.22 -8.03 -1.12
CA LEU A 56 4.61 -9.31 -0.80
C LEU A 56 3.90 -9.93 -2.00
N SER A 57 3.31 -9.11 -2.87
CA SER A 57 2.66 -9.60 -4.10
C SER A 57 3.62 -10.06 -5.19
N LEU A 58 4.85 -9.52 -5.21
CA LEU A 58 5.92 -10.00 -6.08
C LEU A 58 6.53 -11.30 -5.53
N ALA A 59 6.85 -11.32 -4.23
CA ALA A 59 7.43 -12.48 -3.56
C ALA A 59 6.46 -13.68 -3.54
N VAL A 60 5.17 -13.41 -3.28
CA VAL A 60 4.10 -14.42 -3.17
C VAL A 60 2.93 -14.03 -4.09
N PRO A 61 2.93 -14.47 -5.37
CA PRO A 61 1.87 -14.10 -6.32
C PRO A 61 0.48 -14.66 -5.96
N SER A 62 0.43 -15.83 -5.31
CA SER A 62 -0.83 -16.47 -4.91
C SER A 62 -1.51 -15.71 -3.76
N THR A 63 -2.74 -15.25 -3.98
CA THR A 63 -3.55 -14.55 -2.98
C THR A 63 -3.77 -15.37 -1.70
N LYS A 64 -3.98 -16.69 -1.84
CA LYS A 64 -4.15 -17.62 -0.71
C LYS A 64 -2.88 -17.70 0.13
N LEU A 65 -1.73 -17.88 -0.53
CA LEU A 65 -0.44 -17.97 0.16
C LEU A 65 -0.04 -16.63 0.78
N ARG A 66 -0.35 -15.49 0.14
CA ARG A 66 -0.18 -14.16 0.77
C ARG A 66 -0.93 -14.04 2.07
N LYS A 67 -2.20 -14.43 2.10
CA LYS A 67 -3.00 -14.36 3.33
C LYS A 67 -2.40 -15.20 4.45
N GLN A 68 -1.89 -16.40 4.11
CA GLN A 68 -1.19 -17.26 5.08
C GLN A 68 0.09 -16.60 5.60
N ARG A 69 0.89 -16.01 4.71
CA ARG A 69 2.13 -15.30 5.06
C ARG A 69 1.86 -14.08 5.95
N ILE A 70 0.88 -13.25 5.61
CA ILE A 70 0.45 -12.13 6.47
C ILE A 70 0.02 -12.65 7.84
N LYS A 71 -0.74 -13.75 7.91
CA LYS A 71 -1.17 -14.32 9.19
C LYS A 71 0.02 -14.75 10.07
N ALA A 72 1.11 -15.22 9.45
CA ALA A 72 2.29 -15.67 10.16
C ALA A 72 3.20 -14.50 10.59
N GLU A 73 3.44 -13.54 9.69
CA GLU A 73 4.41 -12.45 9.90
C GLU A 73 3.79 -11.20 10.54
N ASN A 74 2.60 -10.82 10.10
CA ASN A 74 1.95 -9.55 10.43
C ASN A 74 0.44 -9.75 10.69
N PRO A 75 0.02 -10.56 11.68
CA PRO A 75 -1.39 -10.91 11.89
C PRO A 75 -2.28 -9.69 12.11
N GLU A 76 -1.74 -8.65 12.74
CA GLU A 76 -2.42 -7.37 12.99
C GLU A 76 -2.87 -6.66 11.71
N MET A 77 -2.15 -6.87 10.60
CA MET A 77 -2.53 -6.34 9.29
C MET A 77 -3.89 -6.90 8.83
N LEU A 78 -4.27 -8.12 9.26
CA LEU A 78 -5.56 -8.71 8.91
C LEU A 78 -6.75 -8.06 9.63
N LEU A 79 -6.51 -7.28 10.68
CA LEU A 79 -7.54 -6.48 11.34
C LEU A 79 -7.91 -5.24 10.52
N LEU A 80 -7.05 -4.83 9.59
CA LEU A 80 -7.36 -3.77 8.65
C LEU A 80 -8.33 -4.30 7.58
N ASP A 81 -9.31 -3.46 7.25
CA ASP A 81 -10.27 -3.77 6.19
C ASP A 81 -9.56 -4.16 4.88
N SER A 82 -10.13 -5.13 4.19
CA SER A 82 -9.57 -5.66 2.95
C SER A 82 -9.53 -4.62 1.83
N ALA A 83 -10.54 -3.75 1.72
CA ALA A 83 -10.55 -2.68 0.75
C ALA A 83 -9.54 -1.59 1.15
N LEU A 84 -9.38 -1.28 2.43
CA LEU A 84 -8.31 -0.39 2.88
C LEU A 84 -6.93 -0.89 2.44
N ARG A 85 -6.57 -2.15 2.76
CA ARG A 85 -5.29 -2.76 2.36
C ARG A 85 -5.06 -2.71 0.85
N SER A 86 -6.08 -3.07 0.06
CA SER A 86 -5.96 -3.01 -1.40
C SER A 86 -5.76 -1.58 -1.92
N ASN A 87 -6.37 -0.57 -1.29
CA ASN A 87 -6.20 0.83 -1.69
C ASN A 87 -4.86 1.41 -1.21
N CYS A 88 -4.33 1.00 -0.05
CA CYS A 88 -2.96 1.34 0.35
C CYS A 88 -1.94 0.91 -0.70
N LYS A 89 -2.02 -0.36 -1.13
CA LYS A 89 -1.16 -0.90 -2.18
C LYS A 89 -1.29 -0.10 -3.48
N ARG A 90 -2.53 0.12 -3.94
CA ARG A 90 -2.81 0.82 -5.19
C ARG A 90 -2.32 2.27 -5.17
N LEU A 91 -2.47 2.97 -4.03
CA LEU A 91 -1.98 4.33 -3.87
C LEU A 91 -0.46 4.39 -3.93
N TRP A 92 0.23 3.49 -3.23
CA TRP A 92 1.69 3.39 -3.33
C TRP A 92 2.15 3.09 -4.76
N GLU A 93 1.51 2.13 -5.45
CA GLU A 93 1.81 1.83 -6.86
C GLU A 93 1.64 3.04 -7.79
N ALA A 94 0.71 3.96 -7.48
CA ALA A 94 0.49 5.18 -8.24
C ALA A 94 1.56 6.24 -8.01
N LEU A 95 1.97 6.43 -6.75
CA LEU A 95 3.02 7.39 -6.41
C LEU A 95 4.40 6.94 -6.92
N GLU A 96 4.61 5.63 -7.05
CA GLU A 96 5.83 5.04 -7.63
C GLU A 96 5.77 4.91 -9.16
N GLY A 97 4.72 5.43 -9.82
CA GLY A 97 4.64 5.46 -11.28
C GLY A 97 4.40 4.11 -11.96
N MET A 98 3.87 3.12 -11.24
CA MET A 98 3.62 1.77 -11.78
C MET A 98 2.18 1.57 -12.28
N ARG A 99 1.19 2.16 -11.62
CA ARG A 99 -0.24 1.98 -11.93
C ARG A 99 -0.99 3.25 -11.61
N ASP A 100 -1.97 3.66 -12.42
CA ASP A 100 -2.72 4.90 -12.17
C ASP A 100 -1.78 6.11 -12.08
N THR A 101 -0.81 6.16 -13.00
CA THR A 101 0.30 7.13 -13.00
C THR A 101 -0.14 8.57 -13.17
N ASP A 102 -1.38 8.79 -13.61
CA ASP A 102 -2.01 10.09 -13.74
C ASP A 102 -2.89 10.47 -12.52
N LEU A 103 -2.77 9.75 -11.40
CA LEU A 103 -3.56 9.99 -10.19
C LEU A 103 -3.48 11.45 -9.71
N LEU A 104 -2.29 12.03 -9.63
CA LEU A 104 -2.10 13.42 -9.18
C LEU A 104 -2.70 14.41 -10.17
N GLN A 105 -2.52 14.16 -11.47
CA GLN A 105 -3.09 14.98 -12.54
C GLN A 105 -4.62 14.96 -12.52
N ALA A 106 -5.23 13.78 -12.40
CA ALA A 106 -6.68 13.61 -12.33
C ALA A 106 -7.27 14.29 -11.08
N LEU A 107 -6.54 14.26 -9.96
CA LEU A 107 -6.92 14.96 -8.73
C LEU A 107 -6.54 16.45 -8.70
N LYS A 108 -5.87 16.96 -9.75
CA LYS A 108 -5.43 18.36 -9.89
C LYS A 108 -4.55 18.83 -8.73
N ILE A 109 -3.65 17.97 -8.26
CA ILE A 109 -2.69 18.27 -7.20
C ILE A 109 -1.25 18.03 -7.71
N ALA A 110 -0.29 18.72 -7.10
CA ALA A 110 1.13 18.56 -7.43
C ALA A 110 1.81 17.53 -6.51
N ASP A 111 1.49 17.55 -5.21
CA ASP A 111 1.95 16.59 -4.22
C ASP A 111 0.76 15.86 -3.58
N ILE A 112 0.90 14.58 -3.27
CA ILE A 112 -0.14 13.80 -2.59
C ILE A 112 -0.45 14.34 -1.19
N ASN A 113 0.52 14.98 -0.54
CA ASN A 113 0.36 15.62 0.78
C ASN A 113 -0.52 16.86 0.73
N ASP A 114 -0.74 17.45 -0.47
CA ASP A 114 -1.65 18.58 -0.65
C ASP A 114 -3.13 18.14 -0.70
N TYR A 115 -3.39 16.83 -0.71
CA TYR A 115 -4.76 16.33 -0.78
C TYR A 115 -5.49 16.44 0.57
N TYR A 116 -6.79 16.72 0.54
CA TYR A 116 -7.59 17.06 1.73
C TYR A 116 -7.74 15.92 2.76
N THR A 117 -7.32 14.71 2.41
CA THR A 117 -7.41 13.51 3.25
C THR A 117 -6.22 12.59 3.04
N THR A 118 -5.81 11.90 4.10
CA THR A 118 -4.77 10.87 4.05
C THR A 118 -5.33 9.47 3.75
N HIS A 119 -6.66 9.32 3.71
CA HIS A 119 -7.29 8.00 3.68
C HIS A 119 -7.31 7.38 2.25
N PRO A 120 -6.62 6.25 2.00
CA PRO A 120 -6.43 5.73 0.64
C PRO A 120 -7.72 5.34 -0.08
N VAL A 121 -8.72 4.83 0.65
CA VAL A 121 -10.02 4.48 0.04
C VAL A 121 -10.70 5.71 -0.56
N VAL A 122 -10.57 6.88 0.09
CA VAL A 122 -11.17 8.13 -0.38
C VAL A 122 -10.39 8.66 -1.57
N ILE A 123 -9.06 8.73 -1.47
CA ILE A 123 -8.17 9.15 -2.56
C ILE A 123 -8.45 8.35 -3.84
N ILE A 124 -8.46 7.02 -3.73
CA ILE A 124 -8.67 6.14 -4.89
C ILE A 124 -10.12 6.21 -5.41
N ARG A 125 -11.12 6.42 -4.55
CA ARG A 125 -12.50 6.62 -5.00
C ARG A 125 -12.61 7.89 -5.83
N ASP A 126 -12.13 9.01 -5.30
CA ASP A 126 -12.23 10.31 -5.94
C ASP A 126 -11.43 10.35 -7.26
N TYR A 127 -10.27 9.68 -7.32
CA TYR A 127 -9.53 9.46 -8.57
C TYR A 127 -10.37 8.69 -9.62
N ARG A 128 -11.05 7.61 -9.21
CA ARG A 128 -11.91 6.84 -10.13
C ARG A 128 -13.11 7.64 -10.61
N GLU A 129 -13.64 8.54 -9.78
CA GLU A 129 -14.72 9.44 -10.16
C GLU A 129 -14.24 10.50 -11.17
N ALA A 130 -13.08 11.14 -10.92
CA ALA A 130 -12.46 12.06 -11.85
C ALA A 130 -12.21 11.43 -13.24
N LYS A 131 -11.75 10.16 -13.26
CA LYS A 131 -11.54 9.37 -14.48
C LYS A 131 -12.82 9.06 -15.27
N LYS A 132 -13.98 8.99 -14.62
CA LYS A 132 -15.26 8.72 -15.30
C LYS A 132 -15.87 9.98 -15.93
N SER A 133 -15.48 11.15 -15.44
CA SER A 133 -15.98 12.45 -15.88
C SER A 133 -15.09 13.15 -16.90
N ALA A 134 -13.93 12.57 -17.21
CA ALA A 134 -12.99 13.01 -18.25
C ALA A 134 -13.18 12.20 -19.54
#